data_AF-A0A2V6HDC5-F1
#
_entry.id   AF-A0A2V6HDC5-F1
#
_cell.length_a   1.000
_cell.length_b   1.000
_cell.length_c   1.000
_cell.angle_alpha   90.00
_cell.angle_beta   90.00
_cell.angle_gamma   90.00
#
_symmetry.space_group_name_H-M   'P 1'
#
loop_
_entity.id
_entity.type
_entity.pdbx_description
1 polymer ?
#
loop_
_entity_poly.entity_id
_entity_poly.type
_entity_poly.pdbx_seq_one_letter_code
_entity_poly.pdbx_strand_id
1 'polypeptide(L)'
;MPRSFAKPSPTELKNGWLQLDICMRLAFSYYVWQKQFQPPNDTSDECKFMRAAALQCSLLNIRSLDEFYRPQSKPDDIRAEHYSNFPNPGPFLSDDEAKQLHQLVAHLTYRRFREFDTTWNTFHLLSRAYDRFEPFLDYIRDAEFVGQINIEASINVMKKRYKTWLSEMAALEVKRGA
;
A
#
# COMPACT_ATOMS: atom_id res chain seq x y z
N MET A 1 -19.40 -12.76 23.68
CA MET A 1 -20.02 -12.97 22.35
C MET A 1 -19.05 -12.46 21.30
N PRO A 2 -18.82 -13.15 20.17
CA PRO A 2 -18.12 -12.55 19.06
C PRO A 2 -18.86 -11.27 18.66
N ARG A 3 -18.17 -10.15 18.52
CA ARG A 3 -18.79 -8.96 17.94
C ARG A 3 -19.07 -9.29 16.48
N SER A 4 -20.34 -9.51 16.14
CA SER A 4 -20.76 -9.56 14.74
C SER A 4 -20.68 -8.14 14.21
N PHE A 5 -19.71 -7.86 13.34
CA PHE A 5 -19.62 -6.58 12.66
C PHE A 5 -20.66 -6.51 11.52
N ALA A 6 -21.09 -5.31 11.16
CA ALA A 6 -21.93 -5.11 9.99
C ALA A 6 -21.13 -5.49 8.74
N LYS A 7 -21.78 -6.19 7.80
CA LYS A 7 -21.17 -6.47 6.49
C LYS A 7 -21.37 -5.26 5.58
N PRO A 8 -20.35 -4.83 4.83
CA PRO A 8 -20.52 -3.79 3.82
C PRO A 8 -21.58 -4.19 2.78
N SER A 9 -22.33 -3.21 2.30
CA SER A 9 -23.28 -3.38 1.19
C SER A 9 -22.56 -3.68 -0.13
N PRO A 10 -23.25 -4.28 -1.12
CA PRO A 10 -22.67 -4.51 -2.45
C PRO A 10 -22.12 -3.23 -3.11
N THR A 11 -22.79 -2.09 -2.91
CA THR A 11 -22.34 -0.78 -3.41
C THR A 11 -21.06 -0.32 -2.73
N GLU A 12 -20.94 -0.51 -1.42
CA GLU A 12 -19.71 -0.19 -0.67
C GLU A 12 -18.55 -1.08 -1.11
N LEU A 13 -18.76 -2.38 -1.32
CA LEU A 13 -17.72 -3.28 -1.84
C LEU A 13 -17.28 -2.92 -3.26
N LYS A 14 -18.25 -2.58 -4.13
CA LYS A 14 -18.00 -2.13 -5.50
C LYS A 14 -17.18 -0.84 -5.56
N ASN A 15 -17.27 0.02 -4.55
CA ASN A 15 -16.46 1.23 -4.45
C ASN A 15 -15.19 1.05 -3.59
N GLY A 16 -15.18 0.05 -2.70
CA GLY A 16 -14.09 -0.22 -1.76
C GLY A 16 -12.77 -0.58 -2.44
N TRP A 17 -12.82 -1.25 -3.59
CA TRP A 17 -11.60 -1.57 -4.33
C TRP A 17 -10.89 -0.32 -4.88
N LEU A 18 -11.63 0.77 -5.17
CA LEU A 18 -11.04 2.05 -5.56
C LEU A 18 -10.25 2.67 -4.40
N GLN A 19 -10.71 2.48 -3.17
CA GLN A 19 -9.97 2.91 -1.98
C GLN A 19 -8.66 2.12 -1.83
N LEU A 20 -8.67 0.83 -2.17
CA LEU A 20 -7.45 0.02 -2.19
C LEU A 20 -6.49 0.44 -3.30
N ASP A 21 -6.99 0.78 -4.49
CA ASP A 21 -6.14 1.37 -5.54
C ASP A 21 -5.52 2.69 -5.08
N ILE A 22 -6.31 3.59 -4.47
CA ILE A 22 -5.79 4.84 -3.90
C ILE A 22 -4.71 4.55 -2.85
N CYS A 23 -4.95 3.60 -1.94
CA CYS A 23 -3.93 3.18 -0.97
C CYS A 23 -2.65 2.69 -1.68
N MET A 24 -2.78 1.88 -2.72
CA MET A 24 -1.61 1.41 -3.47
C MET A 24 -0.86 2.55 -4.15
N ARG A 25 -1.55 3.52 -4.76
CA ARG A 25 -0.90 4.72 -5.33
C ARG A 25 -0.15 5.51 -4.28
N LEU A 26 -0.80 5.76 -3.15
CA LEU A 26 -0.21 6.53 -2.04
C LEU A 26 0.95 5.78 -1.38
N ALA A 27 0.94 4.44 -1.40
CA ALA A 27 2.07 3.63 -0.95
C ALA A 27 3.35 3.93 -1.75
N PHE A 28 3.24 4.33 -3.03
CA PHE A 28 4.37 4.76 -3.86
C PHE A 28 4.76 6.25 -3.70
N SER A 29 4.11 7.03 -2.83
CA SER A 29 4.35 8.48 -2.69
C SER A 29 5.82 8.84 -2.53
N TYR A 30 6.55 8.13 -1.67
CA TYR A 30 7.97 8.34 -1.45
C TYR A 30 8.80 8.15 -2.73
N TYR A 31 8.57 7.05 -3.43
CA TYR A 31 9.25 6.77 -4.69
C TYR A 31 8.95 7.81 -5.77
N VAL A 32 7.67 8.17 -5.93
CA VAL A 32 7.24 9.19 -6.89
C VAL A 32 7.86 10.54 -6.57
N TRP A 33 7.88 10.93 -5.29
CA TRP A 33 8.54 12.15 -4.84
C TRP A 33 10.03 12.14 -5.16
N GLN A 34 10.75 11.09 -4.80
CA GLN A 34 12.19 10.95 -5.09
C GLN A 34 12.49 11.03 -6.59
N LYS A 35 11.65 10.41 -7.43
CA LYS A 35 11.88 10.34 -8.87
C LYS A 35 11.55 11.64 -9.59
N GLN A 36 10.44 12.29 -9.25
CA GLN A 36 9.85 13.36 -10.05
C GLN A 36 9.99 14.74 -9.44
N PHE A 37 10.13 14.82 -8.12
CA PHE A 37 9.98 16.09 -7.40
C PHE A 37 11.17 16.44 -6.51
N GLN A 38 11.97 15.45 -6.09
CA GLN A 38 13.17 15.72 -5.30
C GLN A 38 14.22 16.42 -6.18
N PRO A 39 14.59 17.69 -5.88
CA PRO A 39 15.62 18.36 -6.65
C PRO A 39 16.98 17.72 -6.36
N PRO A 40 17.84 17.53 -7.38
CA PRO A 40 19.18 17.01 -7.17
C PRO A 40 19.97 18.00 -6.32
N ASN A 41 20.51 17.51 -5.19
CA ASN A 41 21.32 18.26 -4.22
C ASN A 41 20.58 19.29 -3.35
N ASP A 42 19.25 19.27 -3.29
CA ASP A 42 18.50 20.13 -2.36
C ASP A 42 18.50 19.55 -0.93
N THR A 43 19.16 20.28 -0.03
CA THR A 43 19.28 19.96 1.41
C THR A 43 18.50 20.93 2.29
N SER A 44 17.61 21.74 1.71
CA SER A 44 16.72 22.64 2.44
C SER A 44 15.85 21.88 3.44
N ASP A 45 15.39 22.59 4.47
CA ASP A 45 14.50 22.00 5.46
C ASP A 45 13.13 21.67 4.83
N GLU A 46 12.68 22.47 3.86
CA GLU A 46 11.50 22.19 3.04
C GLU A 46 11.62 20.86 2.30
N CYS A 47 12.76 20.59 1.64
CA CYS A 47 13.03 19.32 0.98
C CYS A 47 13.01 18.14 1.97
N LYS A 48 13.63 18.30 3.16
CA LYS A 48 13.60 17.29 4.23
C LYS A 48 12.17 17.05 4.74
N PHE A 49 11.37 18.10 4.89
CA PHE A 49 9.97 17.97 5.32
C PHE A 49 9.13 17.24 4.27
N MET A 50 9.27 17.59 2.99
CA MET A 50 8.55 16.93 1.91
C MET A 50 8.96 15.46 1.76
N ARG A 51 10.26 15.18 1.88
CA ARG A 51 10.79 13.81 1.97
C ARG A 51 10.10 13.02 3.07
N ALA A 52 10.04 13.60 4.26
CA ALA A 52 9.49 12.93 5.42
C ALA A 52 7.98 12.70 5.29
N ALA A 53 7.25 13.69 4.76
CA ALA A 53 5.83 13.59 4.49
C ALA A 53 5.51 12.50 3.45
N ALA A 54 6.27 12.44 2.36
CA ALA A 54 6.11 11.41 1.33
C ALA A 54 6.37 10.00 1.87
N LEU A 55 7.40 9.84 2.71
CA LEU A 55 7.68 8.58 3.38
C LEU A 55 6.58 8.18 4.37
N GLN A 56 6.10 9.13 5.19
CA GLN A 56 5.00 8.85 6.13
C GLN A 56 3.73 8.43 5.39
N CYS A 57 3.40 9.11 4.29
CA CYS A 57 2.28 8.75 3.43
C CYS A 57 2.42 7.32 2.89
N SER A 58 3.61 6.98 2.36
CA SER A 58 3.90 5.62 1.88
C SER A 58 3.71 4.56 2.97
N LEU A 59 4.35 4.73 4.12
CA LEU A 59 4.30 3.78 5.24
C LEU A 59 2.90 3.61 5.82
N LEU A 60 2.14 4.71 5.94
CA LEU A 60 0.75 4.66 6.39
C LEU A 60 -0.10 3.81 5.44
N ASN A 61 0.04 4.00 4.13
CA ASN A 61 -0.77 3.28 3.16
C ASN A 61 -0.33 1.82 2.98
N ILE A 62 0.97 1.51 3.15
CA ILE A 62 1.45 0.12 3.26
C ILE A 62 0.76 -0.58 4.44
N ARG A 63 0.67 0.08 5.61
CA ARG A 63 -0.07 -0.46 6.75
C ARG A 63 -1.55 -0.68 6.42
N SER A 64 -2.22 0.31 5.81
CA SER A 64 -3.64 0.19 5.43
C SER A 64 -3.89 -0.98 4.47
N LEU A 65 -2.98 -1.20 3.52
CA LEU A 65 -3.03 -2.34 2.61
C LEU A 65 -2.86 -3.66 3.36
N ASP A 66 -1.95 -3.75 4.33
CA ASP A 66 -1.80 -4.95 5.15
C ASP A 66 -3.06 -5.23 5.99
N GLU A 67 -3.66 -4.18 6.57
CA GLU A 67 -4.90 -4.28 7.36
C GLU A 67 -6.07 -4.82 6.52
N PHE A 68 -6.15 -4.49 5.23
CA PHE A 68 -7.18 -5.04 4.35
C PHE A 68 -7.19 -6.57 4.31
N TYR A 69 -6.03 -7.22 4.39
CA TYR A 69 -5.93 -8.68 4.35
C TYR A 69 -6.04 -9.34 5.73
N ARG A 70 -6.15 -8.55 6.81
CA ARG A 70 -6.36 -9.05 8.18
C ARG A 70 -7.84 -9.25 8.49
N PRO A 71 -8.18 -10.05 9.51
CA PRO A 71 -9.55 -10.12 10.02
C PRO A 71 -10.08 -8.73 10.42
N GLN A 72 -11.39 -8.51 10.25
CA GLN A 72 -12.04 -7.27 10.65
C GLN A 72 -11.82 -6.96 12.14
N SER A 73 -11.44 -5.71 12.43
CA SER A 73 -11.18 -5.25 13.81
C SER A 73 -12.10 -4.10 14.24
N LYS A 74 -12.63 -3.34 13.27
CA LYS A 74 -13.56 -2.23 13.44
C LYS A 74 -14.83 -2.44 12.61
N PRO A 75 -16.00 -1.93 13.06
CA PRO A 75 -17.28 -2.15 12.39
C PRO A 75 -17.37 -1.66 10.94
N ASP A 76 -16.59 -0.65 10.60
CA ASP A 76 -16.57 0.07 9.32
C ASP A 76 -15.37 -0.29 8.43
N ASP A 77 -14.55 -1.25 8.86
CA ASP A 77 -13.46 -1.78 8.05
C ASP A 77 -14.01 -2.47 6.79
N ILE A 78 -13.40 -2.20 5.64
CA ILE A 78 -13.49 -3.08 4.46
C ILE A 78 -12.28 -4.01 4.48
N ARG A 79 -12.52 -5.31 4.32
CA ARG A 79 -11.53 -6.39 4.38
C ARG A 79 -11.66 -7.34 3.19
N ALA A 80 -10.57 -8.04 2.89
CA ALA A 80 -10.52 -9.04 1.84
C ALA A 80 -11.58 -10.13 2.01
N GLU A 81 -11.88 -10.51 3.26
CA GLU A 81 -12.92 -11.49 3.61
C GLU A 81 -14.35 -11.06 3.26
N HIS A 82 -14.58 -9.77 2.99
CA HIS A 82 -15.90 -9.28 2.57
C HIS A 82 -16.15 -9.51 1.07
N TYR A 83 -15.10 -9.75 0.27
CA TYR A 83 -15.20 -10.05 -1.15
C TYR A 83 -15.45 -11.54 -1.38
N SER A 84 -16.67 -11.86 -1.82
CA SER A 84 -17.11 -13.26 -1.96
C SER A 84 -16.27 -14.01 -3.00
N ASN A 85 -15.77 -15.19 -2.64
CA ASN A 85 -14.90 -16.03 -3.47
C ASN A 85 -13.51 -15.45 -3.76
N PHE A 86 -13.12 -14.32 -3.17
CA PHE A 86 -11.72 -13.90 -3.21
C PHE A 86 -10.90 -14.76 -2.24
N PRO A 87 -9.88 -15.51 -2.71
CA PRO A 87 -9.05 -16.32 -1.83
C PRO A 87 -8.08 -15.41 -1.07
N ASN A 88 -8.52 -14.86 0.06
CA ASN A 88 -7.71 -13.96 0.88
C ASN A 88 -6.36 -14.62 1.25
N PRO A 89 -5.23 -14.10 0.76
CA PRO A 89 -3.92 -14.70 1.02
C PRO A 89 -3.40 -14.41 2.45
N GLY A 90 -4.10 -13.56 3.21
CA GLY A 90 -3.72 -13.10 4.55
C GLY A 90 -2.79 -11.89 4.52
N PRO A 91 -2.39 -11.37 5.70
CA PRO A 91 -1.48 -10.22 5.80
C PRO A 91 -0.14 -10.51 5.15
N PHE A 92 0.51 -9.47 4.65
CA PHE A 92 1.86 -9.57 4.12
C PHE A 92 2.91 -9.06 5.08
N LEU A 93 2.56 -8.35 6.16
CA LEU A 93 3.46 -8.00 7.27
C LEU A 93 3.33 -9.01 8.41
N SER A 94 4.45 -9.33 9.05
CA SER A 94 4.42 -10.00 10.36
C SER A 94 3.77 -9.10 11.42
N ASP A 95 3.30 -9.69 12.52
CA ASP A 95 2.70 -8.91 13.61
C ASP A 95 3.69 -7.92 14.24
N ASP A 96 4.97 -8.25 14.28
CA ASP A 96 6.00 -7.35 14.79
C ASP A 96 6.29 -6.22 13.81
N GLU A 97 6.38 -6.49 12.51
CA GLU A 97 6.49 -5.44 11.48
C GLU A 97 5.29 -4.49 11.53
N ALA A 98 4.07 -5.04 11.64
CA ALA A 98 2.84 -4.25 11.71
C ALA A 98 2.81 -3.36 12.96
N LYS A 99 3.21 -3.89 14.13
CA LYS A 99 3.33 -3.10 15.38
C LYS A 99 4.38 -2.00 15.27
N GLN A 100 5.56 -2.32 14.74
CA GLN A 100 6.65 -1.34 14.56
C GLN A 100 6.23 -0.24 13.59
N LEU A 101 5.62 -0.60 12.47
CA LEU A 101 5.12 0.36 11.49
C LEU A 101 4.04 1.25 12.09
N HIS A 102 3.06 0.65 12.80
CA HIS A 102 2.02 1.39 13.52
C HIS A 102 2.62 2.37 14.53
N GLN A 103 3.58 1.92 15.34
CA GLN A 103 4.29 2.76 16.30
C GLN A 103 4.98 3.95 15.62
N LEU A 104 5.60 3.73 14.46
CA LEU A 104 6.30 4.78 13.73
C LEU A 104 5.35 5.81 13.11
N VAL A 105 4.24 5.36 12.51
CA VAL A 105 3.32 6.25 11.79
C VAL A 105 2.31 6.97 12.69
N ALA A 106 1.91 6.33 13.80
CA ALA A 106 0.81 6.81 14.65
C ALA A 106 1.28 7.41 15.98
N HIS A 107 2.53 7.18 16.40
CA HIS A 107 3.03 7.67 17.69
C HIS A 107 4.26 8.58 17.53
N LEU A 108 4.33 9.61 18.36
CA LEU A 108 5.54 10.39 18.53
C LEU A 108 6.53 9.57 19.38
N THR A 109 7.53 8.98 18.74
CA THR A 109 8.52 8.13 19.42
C THR A 109 9.94 8.64 19.20
N TYR A 110 10.82 8.43 20.19
CA TYR A 110 12.24 8.79 20.07
C TYR A 110 12.94 8.01 18.94
N ARG A 111 12.43 6.82 18.59
CA ARG A 111 12.92 6.00 17.47
C ARG A 111 12.76 6.69 16.12
N ARG A 112 11.72 7.51 15.98
CA ARG A 112 11.46 8.27 14.75
C ARG A 112 12.63 9.19 14.37
N PHE A 113 13.41 9.69 15.33
CA PHE A 113 14.62 10.48 15.02
C PHE A 113 15.76 9.67 14.42
N ARG A 114 15.79 8.35 14.63
CA ARG A 114 16.90 7.46 14.25
C ARG A 114 16.58 6.58 13.04
N GLU A 115 15.32 6.16 12.93
CA GLU A 115 14.92 5.04 12.06
C GLU A 115 14.10 5.47 10.84
N PHE A 116 13.64 6.72 10.81
CA PHE A 116 12.61 7.13 9.85
C PHE A 116 13.07 7.01 8.40
N ASP A 117 14.32 7.36 8.08
CA ASP A 117 14.83 7.32 6.70
C ASP A 117 15.63 6.05 6.32
N THR A 118 16.15 5.32 7.30
CA THR A 118 17.19 4.28 7.08
C THR A 118 16.68 2.86 7.27
N THR A 119 15.56 2.66 7.96
CA THR A 119 15.16 1.33 8.44
C THR A 119 14.20 0.61 7.51
N TRP A 120 13.41 1.35 6.74
CA TRP A 120 12.33 0.78 5.94
C TRP A 120 12.77 0.69 4.49
N ASN A 121 13.16 -0.52 4.07
CA ASN A 121 13.34 -0.83 2.67
C ASN A 121 11.96 -0.78 1.99
N THR A 122 11.58 0.41 1.53
CA THR A 122 10.25 0.67 0.93
C THR A 122 10.01 -0.17 -0.30
N PHE A 123 11.06 -0.52 -1.06
CA PHE A 123 10.95 -1.47 -2.17
C PHE A 123 10.45 -2.83 -1.71
N HIS A 124 11.07 -3.44 -0.68
CA HIS A 124 10.64 -4.75 -0.18
C HIS A 124 9.20 -4.74 0.36
N LEU A 125 8.80 -3.68 1.06
CA LEU A 125 7.43 -3.53 1.54
C LEU A 125 6.43 -3.41 0.39
N LEU A 126 6.74 -2.58 -0.61
CA LEU A 126 5.88 -2.37 -1.78
C LEU A 126 5.78 -3.62 -2.66
N SER A 127 6.87 -4.38 -2.79
CA SER A 127 6.85 -5.67 -3.50
C SER A 127 5.89 -6.63 -2.81
N ARG A 128 6.03 -6.83 -1.50
CA ARG A 128 5.14 -7.70 -0.71
C ARG A 128 3.68 -7.24 -0.75
N ALA A 129 3.45 -5.93 -0.67
CA ALA A 129 2.11 -5.36 -0.80
C ALA A 129 1.52 -5.63 -2.20
N TYR A 130 2.31 -5.45 -3.25
CA TYR A 130 1.88 -5.70 -4.62
C TYR A 130 1.61 -7.17 -4.91
N ASP A 131 2.41 -8.09 -4.37
CA ASP A 131 2.21 -9.53 -4.51
C ASP A 131 0.85 -9.99 -3.96
N ARG A 132 0.28 -9.27 -2.98
CA ARG A 132 -1.09 -9.51 -2.50
C ARG A 132 -2.14 -8.73 -3.28
N PHE A 133 -1.81 -7.51 -3.70
CA PHE A 133 -2.73 -6.61 -4.40
C PHE A 133 -3.00 -7.01 -5.86
N GLU A 134 -2.01 -7.56 -6.58
CA GLU A 134 -2.19 -7.99 -7.96
C GLU A 134 -3.28 -9.07 -8.10
N PRO A 135 -3.29 -10.16 -7.31
CA PRO A 135 -4.37 -11.15 -7.32
C PRO A 135 -5.74 -10.55 -7.01
N PHE A 136 -5.80 -9.56 -6.11
CA PHE A 136 -7.05 -8.86 -5.82
C PHE A 136 -7.55 -8.05 -7.02
N LEU A 137 -6.66 -7.37 -7.74
CA LEU A 137 -7.03 -6.68 -8.99
C LEU A 137 -7.52 -7.66 -10.08
N ASP A 138 -6.90 -8.84 -10.18
CA ASP A 138 -7.37 -9.88 -11.10
C ASP A 138 -8.77 -10.39 -10.70
N TYR A 139 -9.02 -10.59 -9.41
CA TYR A 139 -10.37 -10.90 -8.90
C TYR A 139 -11.39 -9.80 -9.24
N ILE A 140 -11.07 -8.52 -9.01
CA ILE A 140 -11.97 -7.41 -9.33
C ILE A 140 -12.28 -7.38 -10.84
N ARG A 141 -11.27 -7.63 -11.69
CA ARG A 141 -11.45 -7.72 -13.14
C ARG A 141 -12.34 -8.90 -13.53
N ASP A 142 -12.03 -10.09 -13.02
CA ASP A 142 -12.56 -11.37 -13.51
C ASP A 142 -13.84 -11.85 -12.80
N ALA A 143 -14.23 -11.21 -11.69
CA ALA A 143 -15.45 -11.54 -10.95
C ALA A 143 -16.43 -10.36 -10.88
N GLU A 144 -15.96 -9.16 -10.52
CA GLU A 144 -16.85 -8.01 -10.26
C GLU A 144 -17.18 -7.20 -11.52
N PHE A 145 -16.23 -7.08 -12.45
CA PHE A 145 -16.34 -6.21 -13.63
C PHE A 145 -16.19 -6.96 -14.96
N VAL A 146 -16.51 -8.25 -14.98
CA VAL A 146 -16.44 -9.10 -16.19
C VAL A 146 -17.16 -8.44 -17.37
N GLY A 147 -16.46 -8.31 -18.50
CA GLY A 147 -17.00 -7.78 -19.74
C GLY A 147 -17.07 -6.24 -19.77
N GLN A 148 -16.65 -5.55 -18.71
CA GLN A 148 -16.55 -4.09 -18.70
C GLN A 148 -15.17 -3.65 -19.20
N ILE A 149 -15.01 -3.66 -20.53
CA ILE A 149 -13.74 -3.44 -21.26
C ILE A 149 -12.96 -2.21 -20.74
N ASN A 150 -13.64 -1.10 -20.44
CA ASN A 150 -12.99 0.12 -19.94
C ASN A 150 -12.34 -0.06 -18.57
N ILE A 151 -12.96 -0.84 -17.68
CA ILE A 151 -12.45 -1.13 -16.35
C ILE A 151 -11.32 -2.14 -16.44
N GLU A 152 -11.46 -3.18 -17.26
CA GLU A 152 -10.40 -4.14 -17.54
C GLU A 152 -9.13 -3.44 -18.07
N ALA A 153 -9.28 -2.53 -19.04
CA ALA A 153 -8.19 -1.73 -19.58
C ALA A 153 -7.55 -0.85 -18.49
N SER A 154 -8.36 -0.23 -17.64
CA SER A 154 -7.88 0.59 -16.52
C SER A 154 -7.07 -0.23 -15.51
N ILE A 155 -7.55 -1.43 -15.14
CA ILE A 155 -6.85 -2.37 -14.25
C ILE A 155 -5.51 -2.78 -14.85
N ASN A 156 -5.48 -3.10 -16.15
CA ASN A 156 -4.24 -3.48 -16.83
C ASN A 156 -3.22 -2.33 -16.85
N VAL A 157 -3.65 -1.09 -17.07
CA VAL A 157 -2.79 0.10 -17.00
C VAL A 157 -2.25 0.30 -15.58
N MET A 158 -3.08 0.11 -14.54
CA MET A 158 -2.66 0.21 -13.14
C MET A 158 -1.60 -0.85 -12.81
N LYS A 159 -1.85 -2.13 -13.16
CA LYS A 159 -0.90 -3.22 -12.96
C LYS A 159 0.43 -2.93 -13.65
N LYS A 160 0.41 -2.49 -14.91
CA LYS A 160 1.62 -2.13 -15.67
C LYS A 160 2.40 -1.03 -14.95
N ARG A 161 1.73 0.02 -14.47
CA ARG A 161 2.39 1.13 -13.75
C ARG A 161 3.10 0.66 -12.50
N TYR A 162 2.43 -0.11 -11.64
CA TYR A 162 3.03 -0.58 -10.39
C TYR A 162 4.21 -1.52 -10.65
N LYS A 163 4.11 -2.44 -11.62
CA LYS A 163 5.22 -3.30 -12.03
C LYS A 163 6.42 -2.51 -12.55
N THR A 164 6.18 -1.46 -13.36
CA THR A 164 7.23 -0.56 -13.83
C THR A 164 7.93 0.11 -12.64
N TRP A 165 7.18 0.71 -11.72
CA TRP A 165 7.76 1.38 -10.55
C TRP A 165 8.55 0.43 -9.65
N LEU A 166 8.04 -0.78 -9.38
CA LEU A 166 8.78 -1.80 -8.63
C LEU A 166 10.07 -2.21 -9.33
N SER A 167 10.05 -2.37 -10.65
CA SER A 167 11.24 -2.73 -11.43
C SER A 167 12.29 -1.61 -11.38
N GLU A 168 11.85 -0.36 -11.49
CA GLU A 168 12.73 0.81 -11.38
C GLU A 168 13.32 0.94 -9.97
N MET A 169 12.53 0.70 -8.91
CA MET A 169 13.01 0.67 -7.53
C MET A 169 14.04 -0.45 -7.31
N ALA A 170 13.78 -1.66 -7.82
CA ALA A 170 14.72 -2.78 -7.73
C ALA A 170 16.07 -2.44 -8.36
N ALA A 171 16.06 -1.76 -9.51
CA ALA A 171 17.29 -1.34 -10.19
C ALA A 171 18.08 -0.27 -9.39
N LEU A 172 17.42 0.54 -8.56
CA LEU A 172 18.07 1.50 -7.66
C LEU A 172 18.72 0.81 -6.45
N GLU A 173 18.10 -0.23 -5.91
CA GLU A 173 18.65 -1.01 -4.79
C GLU A 173 19.94 -1.76 -5.18
N VAL A 174 19.97 -2.37 -6.38
CA VAL A 174 21.18 -3.03 -6.91
C VAL A 174 22.36 -2.05 -7.01
N LYS A 175 22.09 -0.79 -7.39
CA LYS A 175 23.12 0.26 -7.47
C LYS A 175 23.62 0.77 -6.11
N ARG A 176 22.85 0.58 -5.04
CA ARG A 176 23.23 1.00 -3.67
C ARG A 176 24.02 -0.05 -2.91
N GLY A 177 23.90 -1.33 -3.32
CA GLY A 177 24.64 -2.45 -2.75
C GLY A 177 25.94 -2.82 -3.47
N ALA A 178 26.30 -2.08 -4.53
CA ALA A 178 27.55 -2.22 -5.30
C ALA A 178 28.47 -1.02 -5.03
#